data_AF-A0A940KRQ6-F1
#
_entry.id   AF-A0A940KRQ6-F1
#
_cell.length_a   1.000
_cell.length_b   1.000
_cell.length_c   1.000
_cell.angle_alpha   90.00
_cell.angle_beta   90.00
_cell.angle_gamma   90.00
#
_symmetry.space_group_name_H-M   'P 1'
#
loop_
_entity.id
_entity.type
_entity.pdbx_description
1 polymer ?
#
loop_
_entity_poly.entity_id
_entity_poly.type
_entity_poly.pdbx_seq_one_letter_code
_entity_poly.pdbx_strand_id
1 'polypeptide(L)'
;IKAALRGLDLALEEGLNVKLVLIPDGEDPDSYVNKVGASKFTQFVNENKKDFILFQLEVALKDAGGDSVKKAEVVNKMAETISKINKAEDFTKQQDYIKQTAEILKIEETGLHSLVNKFIRDRIATQERKMPFEEAKAHEENARQAEATNYDDATFNLLFKDELQEREVARILIEHGAKKWNDKKFIAEYILEEIPDESLIDNADIILLIGAFKELLQSNPELATKNYFIYHPDTKLSTLAVSLLNFPHDQSDRWKSEFSQNSGFQQSLFKQSYEDFMRAMRKDNEAELNNFLKIDEDRSDVEVDSAIMYLKLRKIKRMLLENQADLERPHTTEELYMLHQTHEHLKKMEIELTRNMGAVVIK
;
A
#
# COMPACT_ATOMS: atom_id res chain seq x y z
N ILE A 1 5.21 -15.78 -34.70
CA ILE A 1 5.47 -14.69 -33.71
C ILE A 1 4.35 -14.55 -32.68
N LYS A 2 3.08 -14.33 -33.06
CA LYS A 2 1.96 -14.09 -32.11
C LYS A 2 1.77 -15.16 -31.01
N ALA A 3 2.01 -16.45 -31.31
CA ALA A 3 1.95 -17.53 -30.31
C ALA A 3 3.10 -17.47 -29.28
N ALA A 4 4.29 -17.08 -29.71
CA ALA A 4 5.44 -16.89 -28.81
C ALA A 4 5.18 -15.71 -27.85
N LEU A 5 4.60 -14.61 -28.33
CA LEU A 5 4.29 -13.44 -27.49
C LEU A 5 3.41 -13.78 -26.28
N ARG A 6 2.38 -14.63 -26.46
CA ARG A 6 1.50 -15.05 -25.35
C ARG A 6 2.21 -15.89 -24.29
N GLY A 7 3.13 -16.75 -24.70
CA GLY A 7 3.92 -17.56 -23.76
C GLY A 7 4.89 -16.72 -22.94
N LEU A 8 5.31 -15.57 -23.47
CA LEU A 8 6.24 -14.66 -22.81
C LEU A 8 5.50 -13.75 -21.81
N ASP A 9 4.26 -13.36 -22.10
CA ASP A 9 3.39 -12.65 -21.15
C ASP A 9 3.15 -13.51 -19.89
N LEU A 10 2.96 -14.82 -20.04
CA LEU A 10 2.82 -15.75 -18.92
C LEU A 10 4.12 -15.88 -18.12
N ALA A 11 5.27 -15.94 -18.80
CA ALA A 11 6.57 -16.00 -18.13
C ALA A 11 6.88 -14.72 -17.34
N LEU A 12 6.42 -13.56 -17.80
CA LEU A 12 6.49 -12.31 -17.04
C LEU A 12 5.58 -12.31 -15.81
N GLU A 13 4.38 -12.88 -15.91
CA GLU A 13 3.46 -13.02 -14.76
C GLU A 13 4.07 -13.88 -13.64
N GLU A 14 4.84 -14.92 -14.00
CA GLU A 14 5.60 -15.73 -13.05
C GLU A 14 6.90 -15.03 -12.57
N GLY A 15 7.20 -13.83 -13.08
CA GLY A 15 8.37 -13.00 -12.79
C GLY A 15 9.69 -13.61 -13.23
N LEU A 16 9.71 -14.28 -14.39
CA LEU A 16 10.93 -14.76 -15.03
C LEU A 16 11.58 -13.62 -15.83
N ASN A 17 12.91 -13.57 -15.81
CA ASN A 17 13.67 -12.64 -16.67
C ASN A 17 13.78 -13.20 -18.09
N VAL A 18 12.85 -12.81 -18.94
CA VAL A 18 12.74 -13.30 -20.31
C VAL A 18 13.55 -12.41 -21.27
N LYS A 19 14.40 -13.04 -22.10
CA LYS A 19 15.06 -12.35 -23.21
C LYS A 19 14.82 -13.11 -24.51
N LEU A 20 14.80 -12.38 -25.63
CA LEU A 20 14.45 -12.93 -26.93
C LEU A 20 15.60 -12.75 -27.93
N VAL A 21 15.78 -13.73 -28.80
CA VAL A 21 16.68 -13.67 -29.96
C VAL A 21 15.88 -14.07 -31.18
N LEU A 22 15.94 -13.24 -32.22
CA LEU A 22 15.36 -13.58 -33.52
C LEU A 22 16.41 -14.24 -34.40
N ILE A 23 16.11 -15.47 -34.83
CA ILE A 23 16.88 -16.17 -35.86
C ILE A 23 16.42 -15.66 -37.23
N PRO A 24 17.32 -15.54 -38.24
CA PRO A 24 16.95 -15.13 -39.59
C PRO A 24 15.79 -15.95 -40.20
N ASP A 25 14.98 -15.30 -41.05
CA ASP A 25 13.78 -15.91 -41.64
C ASP A 25 14.09 -17.21 -42.40
N GLY A 26 13.31 -18.25 -42.08
CA GLY A 26 13.36 -19.56 -42.73
C GLY A 26 14.30 -20.58 -42.08
N GLU A 27 14.98 -20.24 -40.99
CA GLU A 27 15.82 -21.18 -40.23
C GLU A 27 15.27 -21.43 -38.83
N ASP A 28 15.35 -22.68 -38.38
CA ASP A 28 15.08 -23.07 -37.00
C ASP A 28 16.41 -23.12 -36.19
N PRO A 29 16.36 -23.21 -34.84
CA PRO A 29 17.58 -23.22 -34.02
C PRO A 29 18.57 -24.31 -34.43
N ASP A 30 18.07 -25.50 -34.77
CA ASP A 30 18.90 -26.63 -35.14
C ASP A 30 19.54 -26.44 -36.52
N SER A 31 18.78 -25.98 -37.52
CA SER A 31 19.28 -25.68 -38.87
C SER A 31 20.31 -24.56 -38.85
N TYR A 32 20.07 -23.52 -38.04
CA TYR A 32 20.97 -22.39 -37.93
C TYR A 32 22.27 -22.79 -37.22
N VAL A 33 22.20 -23.57 -36.13
CA VAL A 33 23.40 -24.14 -35.47
C VAL A 33 24.20 -25.01 -36.43
N ASN A 34 23.52 -25.85 -37.23
CA ASN A 34 24.19 -26.69 -38.23
C ASN A 34 24.86 -25.87 -39.35
N LYS A 35 24.31 -24.71 -39.70
CA LYS A 35 24.85 -23.84 -40.76
C LYS A 35 26.00 -22.95 -40.30
N VAL A 36 25.90 -22.31 -39.13
CA VAL A 36 26.91 -21.36 -38.64
C VAL A 36 27.90 -21.98 -37.65
N GLY A 37 27.58 -23.15 -37.09
CA GLY A 37 28.35 -23.81 -36.04
C GLY A 37 28.07 -23.25 -34.64
N ALA A 38 28.25 -24.09 -33.61
CA ALA A 38 27.88 -23.79 -32.22
C ALA A 38 28.54 -22.53 -31.65
N SER A 39 29.80 -22.27 -31.98
CA SER A 39 30.53 -21.09 -31.50
C SER A 39 29.94 -19.78 -32.05
N LYS A 40 29.69 -19.72 -33.37
CA LYS A 40 29.09 -18.54 -34.00
C LYS A 40 27.63 -18.37 -33.61
N PHE A 41 26.89 -19.46 -33.39
CA PHE A 41 25.54 -19.40 -32.85
C PHE A 41 25.50 -18.77 -31.46
N THR A 42 26.40 -19.19 -30.57
CA THR A 42 26.48 -18.63 -29.20
C THR A 42 26.83 -17.16 -29.22
N GLN A 43 27.76 -16.76 -30.09
CA GLN A 43 28.09 -15.35 -30.31
C GLN A 43 26.89 -14.56 -30.84
N PHE A 44 26.20 -15.10 -31.84
CA PHE A 44 24.98 -14.51 -32.40
C PHE A 44 23.90 -14.30 -31.34
N VAL A 45 23.65 -15.31 -30.48
CA VAL A 45 22.68 -15.24 -29.39
C VAL A 45 23.04 -14.15 -28.38
N ASN A 46 24.32 -14.00 -28.03
CA ASN A 46 24.76 -12.99 -27.07
C ASN A 46 24.66 -11.56 -27.63
N GLU A 47 24.99 -11.37 -28.92
CA GLU A 47 24.96 -10.07 -29.58
C GLU A 47 23.53 -9.61 -29.91
N ASN A 48 22.62 -10.55 -30.20
CA ASN A 48 21.25 -10.25 -30.65
C ASN A 48 20.20 -10.46 -29.55
N LYS A 49 20.62 -10.64 -28.30
CA LYS A 49 19.72 -10.79 -27.15
C LYS A 49 19.00 -9.46 -26.87
N LYS A 50 17.71 -9.42 -27.16
CA LYS A 50 16.85 -8.26 -26.92
C LYS A 50 15.96 -8.45 -25.71
N ASP A 51 15.62 -7.32 -25.09
CA ASP A 51 14.59 -7.26 -24.07
C ASP A 51 13.21 -7.54 -24.68
N PHE A 52 12.39 -8.35 -24.01
CA PHE A 52 11.10 -8.77 -24.53
C PHE A 52 10.09 -7.61 -24.65
N ILE A 53 10.03 -6.70 -23.67
CA ILE A 53 9.02 -5.64 -23.62
C ILE A 53 9.31 -4.62 -24.71
N LEU A 54 10.58 -4.21 -24.84
CA LEU A 54 11.01 -3.31 -25.91
C LEU A 54 10.83 -3.96 -27.29
N PHE A 55 11.10 -5.25 -27.41
CA PHE A 55 10.86 -5.97 -28.67
C PHE A 55 9.37 -6.02 -29.03
N GLN A 56 8.50 -6.27 -28.06
CA GLN A 56 7.05 -6.27 -28.26
C GLN A 56 6.57 -4.89 -28.73
N LEU A 57 7.12 -3.82 -28.13
CA LEU A 57 6.85 -2.44 -28.53
C LEU A 57 7.30 -2.15 -29.97
N GLU A 58 8.53 -2.52 -30.33
CA GLU A 58 9.06 -2.34 -31.69
C GLU A 58 8.19 -3.03 -32.75
N VAL A 59 7.80 -4.29 -32.50
CA VAL A 59 6.95 -5.06 -33.41
C VAL A 59 5.56 -4.44 -33.51
N ALA A 60 4.96 -4.07 -32.37
CA ALA A 60 3.63 -3.48 -32.33
C ALA A 60 3.59 -2.11 -33.03
N LEU A 61 4.63 -1.29 -32.86
CA LEU A 61 4.79 -0.02 -33.56
C LEU A 61 4.99 -0.19 -35.06
N LYS A 62 5.75 -1.19 -35.50
CA LYS A 62 5.94 -1.50 -36.92
C LYS A 62 4.62 -1.92 -37.58
N ASP A 63 3.80 -2.69 -36.88
CA ASP A 63 2.47 -3.11 -37.34
C ASP A 63 1.44 -1.94 -37.34
N ALA A 64 1.58 -1.00 -36.39
CA ALA A 64 0.73 0.19 -36.29
C ALA A 64 1.07 1.27 -37.34
N GLY A 65 2.35 1.42 -37.69
CA GLY A 65 2.81 2.41 -38.65
C GLY A 65 2.48 3.84 -38.22
N GLY A 66 1.79 4.59 -39.10
CA GLY A 66 1.35 5.97 -38.84
C GLY A 66 -0.12 6.10 -38.39
N ASP A 67 -0.80 4.99 -38.14
CA ASP A 67 -2.22 4.97 -37.76
C ASP A 67 -2.38 5.32 -36.27
N SER A 68 -3.08 6.42 -35.98
CA SER A 68 -3.29 6.93 -34.63
C SER A 68 -4.15 6.00 -33.77
N VAL A 69 -5.10 5.29 -34.38
CA VAL A 69 -5.97 4.34 -33.68
C VAL A 69 -5.17 3.12 -33.24
N LYS A 70 -4.40 2.54 -34.17
CA LYS A 70 -3.51 1.41 -33.84
C LYS A 70 -2.44 1.81 -32.85
N LYS A 71 -1.91 3.03 -32.94
CA LYS A 71 -0.94 3.53 -31.96
C LYS A 71 -1.54 3.57 -30.55
N ALA A 72 -2.80 3.99 -30.40
CA ALA A 72 -3.50 3.94 -29.11
C ALA A 72 -3.70 2.49 -28.61
N GLU A 73 -3.97 1.54 -29.50
CA GLU A 73 -4.02 0.11 -29.14
C GLU A 73 -2.66 -0.40 -28.65
N VAL A 74 -1.55 0.02 -29.28
CA VAL A 74 -0.19 -0.31 -28.82
C VAL A 74 0.07 0.26 -27.43
N VAL A 75 -0.31 1.50 -27.16
CA VAL A 75 -0.17 2.14 -25.85
C VAL A 75 -0.88 1.32 -24.77
N ASN A 76 -2.15 0.96 -24.99
CA ASN A 76 -2.94 0.16 -24.06
C ASN A 76 -2.32 -1.22 -23.82
N LYS A 77 -1.95 -1.91 -24.90
CA LYS A 77 -1.32 -3.22 -24.82
C LYS A 77 0.00 -3.19 -24.05
N MET A 78 0.78 -2.13 -24.20
CA MET A 78 2.07 -2.02 -23.51
C MET A 78 1.90 -1.66 -22.05
N ALA A 79 0.93 -0.82 -21.72
CA ALA A 79 0.55 -0.59 -20.33
C ALA A 79 0.06 -1.88 -19.65
N GLU A 80 -0.73 -2.71 -20.36
CA GLU A 80 -1.16 -4.03 -19.88
C GLU A 80 0.04 -4.97 -19.64
N THR A 81 0.98 -5.10 -20.59
CA THR A 81 2.19 -5.94 -20.39
C THR A 81 3.02 -5.46 -19.20
N ILE A 82 3.26 -4.16 -19.06
CA ILE A 82 4.06 -3.60 -17.95
C ILE A 82 3.34 -3.78 -16.60
N SER A 83 2.00 -3.71 -16.58
CA SER A 83 1.21 -3.97 -15.37
C SER A 83 1.41 -5.38 -14.81
N LYS A 84 1.85 -6.32 -15.65
CA LYS A 84 2.11 -7.70 -15.24
C LYS A 84 3.36 -7.84 -14.37
N ILE A 85 4.28 -6.89 -14.43
CA ILE A 85 5.47 -6.80 -13.57
C ILE A 85 5.04 -6.25 -12.21
N ASN A 86 4.53 -7.12 -11.34
CA ASN A 86 3.93 -6.73 -10.06
C ASN A 86 4.69 -7.23 -8.82
N LYS A 87 5.87 -7.83 -9.00
CA LYS A 87 6.73 -8.18 -7.88
C LYS A 87 7.36 -6.90 -7.32
N ALA A 88 7.28 -6.70 -6.01
CA ALA A 88 7.85 -5.52 -5.34
C ALA A 88 9.36 -5.38 -5.61
N GLU A 89 10.07 -6.49 -5.77
CA GLU A 89 11.50 -6.56 -6.10
C GLU A 89 11.84 -6.01 -7.50
N ASP A 90 10.86 -5.90 -8.39
CA ASP A 90 11.02 -5.44 -9.77
C ASP A 90 10.50 -4.01 -10.01
N PHE A 91 10.17 -3.26 -8.95
CA PHE A 91 9.65 -1.89 -9.04
C PHE A 91 10.53 -0.96 -9.90
N THR A 92 11.85 -1.00 -9.69
CA THR A 92 12.80 -0.19 -10.47
C THR A 92 12.79 -0.56 -11.95
N LYS A 93 12.58 -1.84 -12.29
CA LYS A 93 12.47 -2.29 -13.68
C LYS A 93 11.16 -1.81 -14.31
N GLN A 94 10.05 -1.87 -13.57
CA GLN A 94 8.77 -1.36 -14.04
C GLN A 94 8.85 0.14 -14.37
N GLN A 95 9.46 0.94 -13.48
CA GLN A 95 9.68 2.38 -13.73
C GLN A 95 10.55 2.63 -14.97
N ASP A 96 11.64 1.88 -15.13
CA ASP A 96 12.52 1.98 -16.30
C ASP A 96 11.80 1.63 -17.62
N TYR A 97 10.96 0.58 -17.62
CA TYR A 97 10.15 0.22 -18.79
C TYR A 97 9.07 1.27 -19.11
N ILE A 98 8.42 1.87 -18.12
CA ILE A 98 7.46 2.97 -18.33
C ILE A 98 8.17 4.13 -19.03
N LYS A 99 9.31 4.54 -18.50
CA LYS A 99 10.11 5.63 -19.05
C LYS A 99 10.54 5.37 -20.50
N GLN A 100 11.14 4.21 -20.77
CA GLN A 100 11.59 3.85 -22.12
C GLN A 100 10.42 3.72 -23.12
N THR A 101 9.29 3.16 -22.68
CA THR A 101 8.10 3.01 -23.51
C THR A 101 7.48 4.36 -23.85
N ALA A 102 7.42 5.29 -22.89
CA ALA A 102 6.92 6.64 -23.10
C ALA A 102 7.80 7.41 -24.11
N GLU A 103 9.13 7.27 -24.01
CA GLU A 103 10.09 7.89 -24.92
C GLU A 103 9.91 7.38 -26.36
N ILE A 104 9.83 6.06 -26.55
CA ILE A 104 9.67 5.44 -27.88
C ILE A 104 8.30 5.77 -28.49
N LEU A 105 7.23 5.78 -27.68
CA LEU A 105 5.88 6.15 -28.12
C LEU A 105 5.70 7.66 -28.32
N LYS A 106 6.61 8.48 -27.79
CA LYS A 106 6.54 9.95 -27.76
C LYS A 106 5.26 10.44 -27.09
N ILE A 107 4.98 9.92 -25.91
CA ILE A 107 3.83 10.29 -25.07
C ILE A 107 4.33 10.76 -23.69
N GLU A 108 3.44 11.39 -22.92
CA GLU A 108 3.76 11.81 -21.57
C GLU A 108 3.92 10.60 -20.64
N GLU A 109 5.01 10.57 -19.89
CA GLU A 109 5.34 9.47 -18.96
C GLU A 109 4.29 9.32 -17.86
N THR A 110 3.81 10.44 -17.32
CA THR A 110 2.73 10.51 -16.31
C THR A 110 1.44 9.85 -16.81
N GLY A 111 1.03 10.13 -18.05
CA GLY A 111 -0.14 9.53 -18.67
C GLY A 111 -0.01 8.01 -18.85
N LEU A 112 1.19 7.54 -19.24
CA LEU A 112 1.45 6.10 -19.34
C LEU A 112 1.47 5.42 -17.96
N HIS A 113 2.00 6.10 -16.93
CA HIS A 113 2.01 5.62 -15.55
C HIS A 113 0.58 5.43 -15.01
N SER A 114 -0.30 6.42 -15.20
CA SER A 114 -1.71 6.33 -14.83
C SER A 114 -2.43 5.18 -15.54
N LEU A 115 -2.11 4.94 -16.80
CA LEU A 115 -2.67 3.83 -17.58
C LEU A 115 -2.19 2.46 -17.07
N VAL A 116 -0.90 2.32 -16.74
CA VAL A 116 -0.36 1.11 -16.11
C VAL A 116 -1.06 0.84 -14.77
N ASN A 117 -1.22 1.86 -13.93
CA ASN A 117 -1.94 1.73 -12.66
C ASN A 117 -3.42 1.36 -12.84
N LYS A 118 -4.07 1.81 -13.92
CA LYS A 118 -5.41 1.37 -14.28
C LYS A 118 -5.45 -0.15 -14.54
N PHE A 119 -4.55 -0.66 -15.38
CA PHE A 119 -4.49 -2.11 -15.67
C PHE A 119 -4.12 -2.95 -14.44
N ILE A 120 -3.26 -2.43 -13.54
CA ILE A 120 -2.98 -3.07 -12.25
C ILE A 120 -4.28 -3.23 -11.44
N ARG A 121 -5.05 -2.14 -11.29
CA ARG A 121 -6.34 -2.13 -10.57
C ARG A 121 -7.37 -3.05 -11.22
N ASP A 122 -7.54 -2.99 -12.54
CA ASP A 122 -8.50 -3.83 -13.28
C ASP A 122 -8.18 -5.31 -13.14
N ARG A 123 -6.90 -5.68 -13.11
CA ARG A 123 -6.47 -7.06 -12.90
C ARG A 123 -6.72 -7.53 -11.47
N ILE A 124 -6.41 -6.70 -10.47
CA ILE A 124 -6.71 -6.99 -9.06
C ILE A 124 -8.23 -7.19 -8.90
N ALA A 125 -9.04 -6.27 -9.42
CA ALA A 125 -10.49 -6.37 -9.39
C ALA A 125 -11.02 -7.61 -10.14
N THR A 126 -10.38 -8.03 -11.25
CA THR A 126 -10.76 -9.24 -11.99
C THR A 126 -10.37 -10.53 -11.25
N GLN A 127 -9.27 -10.52 -10.51
CA GLN A 127 -8.88 -11.61 -9.62
C GLN A 127 -9.82 -11.71 -8.42
N GLU A 128 -10.28 -10.58 -7.89
CA GLU A 128 -11.27 -10.48 -6.81
C GLU A 128 -12.70 -10.88 -7.28
N ARG A 129 -13.07 -10.57 -8.53
CA ARG A 129 -14.33 -10.98 -9.20
C ARG A 129 -14.52 -12.51 -9.35
N LYS A 130 -13.51 -13.34 -9.05
CA LYS A 130 -13.69 -14.80 -8.97
C LYS A 130 -14.40 -15.26 -7.68
N MET A 131 -14.77 -14.34 -6.79
CA MET A 131 -15.68 -14.56 -5.66
C MET A 131 -17.13 -14.12 -5.99
N PRO A 132 -18.16 -14.64 -5.26
CA PRO A 132 -19.53 -14.76 -5.76
C PRO A 132 -20.24 -13.47 -6.23
N PHE A 133 -21.06 -13.65 -7.27
CA PHE A 133 -21.65 -12.69 -8.22
C PHE A 133 -22.64 -11.63 -7.68
N GLU A 134 -22.77 -11.41 -6.37
CA GLU A 134 -23.77 -10.45 -5.83
C GLU A 134 -23.20 -9.06 -5.49
N GLU A 135 -21.89 -8.91 -5.25
CA GLU A 135 -21.24 -7.61 -5.00
C GLU A 135 -20.86 -6.83 -6.28
N ALA A 136 -20.78 -7.52 -7.42
CA ALA A 136 -20.36 -6.93 -8.69
C ALA A 136 -21.28 -5.81 -9.19
N LYS A 137 -22.57 -5.86 -8.82
CA LYS A 137 -23.57 -4.86 -9.22
C LYS A 137 -23.41 -3.53 -8.47
N ALA A 138 -23.01 -3.59 -7.20
CA ALA A 138 -22.75 -2.42 -6.36
C ALA A 138 -21.43 -1.73 -6.75
N HIS A 139 -20.41 -2.50 -7.12
CA HIS A 139 -19.14 -1.96 -7.60
C HIS A 139 -19.21 -1.35 -9.01
N GLU A 140 -20.08 -1.84 -9.89
CA GLU A 140 -20.29 -1.25 -11.22
C GLU A 140 -21.03 0.12 -11.13
N GLU A 141 -21.94 0.28 -10.17
CA GLU A 141 -22.58 1.58 -9.87
C GLU A 141 -21.59 2.58 -9.26
N ASN A 142 -20.73 2.14 -8.33
CA ASN A 142 -19.68 2.98 -7.74
C ASN A 142 -18.57 3.35 -8.75
N ALA A 143 -18.18 2.43 -9.63
CA ALA A 143 -17.20 2.70 -10.69
C ALA A 143 -17.75 3.66 -11.75
N ARG A 144 -19.04 3.55 -12.10
CA ARG A 144 -19.71 4.52 -12.99
C ARG A 144 -19.89 5.90 -12.34
N GLN A 145 -20.11 5.96 -11.03
CA GLN A 145 -20.11 7.23 -10.29
C GLN A 145 -18.70 7.84 -10.26
N ALA A 146 -17.64 7.03 -10.08
CA ALA A 146 -16.25 7.48 -10.14
C ALA A 146 -15.82 7.95 -11.56
N GLU A 147 -16.37 7.37 -12.63
CA GLU A 147 -16.12 7.84 -14.01
C GLU A 147 -16.89 9.13 -14.36
N ALA A 148 -18.00 9.43 -13.67
CA ALA A 148 -18.81 10.63 -13.92
C ALA A 148 -18.30 11.89 -13.18
N THR A 149 -17.57 11.69 -12.08
CA THR A 149 -16.88 12.76 -11.36
C THR A 149 -15.40 12.70 -11.67
N ASN A 150 -14.91 13.60 -12.52
CA ASN A 150 -13.49 13.93 -12.66
C ASN A 150 -12.94 14.41 -11.29
N TYR A 151 -12.66 13.49 -10.38
CA TYR A 151 -11.94 13.81 -9.16
C TYR A 151 -10.46 13.93 -9.52
N ASP A 152 -9.97 15.16 -9.39
CA ASP A 152 -8.57 15.53 -9.46
C ASP A 152 -7.73 14.62 -8.55
N ASP A 153 -6.51 14.30 -8.95
CA ASP A 153 -5.59 13.34 -8.29
C ASP A 153 -5.32 13.69 -6.81
N ALA A 154 -5.55 14.95 -6.43
CA ALA A 154 -5.50 15.45 -5.06
C ALA A 154 -6.66 14.95 -4.18
N THR A 155 -7.87 14.83 -4.73
CA THR A 155 -9.05 14.33 -4.01
C THR A 155 -8.99 12.81 -3.84
N PHE A 156 -8.45 12.09 -4.83
CA PHE A 156 -8.15 10.66 -4.71
C PHE A 156 -7.07 10.42 -3.64
N ASN A 157 -5.97 11.18 -3.63
CA ASN A 157 -4.96 11.05 -2.57
C ASN A 157 -5.45 11.47 -1.18
N LEU A 158 -6.42 12.39 -1.06
CA LEU A 158 -7.03 12.75 0.22
C LEU A 158 -7.99 11.67 0.73
N LEU A 159 -8.93 11.20 -0.10
CA LEU A 159 -9.93 10.20 0.29
C LEU A 159 -9.27 8.85 0.60
N PHE A 160 -8.33 8.39 -0.22
CA PHE A 160 -7.70 7.09 -0.02
C PHE A 160 -6.70 7.11 1.14
N LYS A 161 -6.00 8.23 1.38
CA LYS A 161 -5.12 8.36 2.55
C LYS A 161 -5.95 8.38 3.83
N ASP A 162 -7.08 9.07 3.86
CA ASP A 162 -7.90 9.14 5.06
C ASP A 162 -8.62 7.82 5.33
N GLU A 163 -9.15 7.14 4.31
CA GLU A 163 -9.75 5.80 4.47
C GLU A 163 -8.73 4.77 4.97
N LEU A 164 -7.51 4.77 4.43
CA LEU A 164 -6.44 3.87 4.88
C LEU A 164 -6.09 4.09 6.36
N GLN A 165 -6.06 5.35 6.80
CA GLN A 165 -5.73 5.69 8.19
C GLN A 165 -6.89 5.39 9.14
N GLU A 166 -8.15 5.60 8.72
CA GLU A 166 -9.32 5.16 9.48
C GLU A 166 -9.33 3.63 9.65
N ARG A 167 -9.00 2.88 8.60
CA ARG A 167 -8.88 1.41 8.67
C ARG A 167 -7.77 0.97 9.60
N GLU A 168 -6.65 1.68 9.62
CA GLU A 168 -5.55 1.40 10.55
C GLU A 168 -5.95 1.67 12.01
N VAL A 169 -6.68 2.74 12.29
CA VAL A 169 -7.27 2.99 13.63
C VAL A 169 -8.21 1.85 14.04
N ALA A 170 -9.08 1.41 13.13
CA ALA A 170 -9.99 0.29 13.37
C ALA A 170 -9.26 -1.03 13.63
N ARG A 171 -8.16 -1.27 12.91
CA ARG A 171 -7.27 -2.41 13.15
C ARG A 171 -6.65 -2.33 14.54
N ILE A 172 -6.01 -1.22 14.89
CA ILE A 172 -5.35 -1.05 16.20
C ILE A 172 -6.35 -1.26 17.34
N LEU A 173 -7.60 -0.81 17.17
CA LEU A 173 -8.67 -1.08 18.13
C LEU A 173 -8.96 -2.58 18.26
N ILE A 174 -9.11 -3.32 17.17
CA ILE A 174 -9.33 -4.78 17.22
C ILE A 174 -8.10 -5.52 17.79
N GLU A 175 -6.91 -5.09 17.39
CA GLU A 175 -5.68 -5.83 17.62
C GLU A 175 -5.05 -5.57 18.98
N HIS A 176 -5.10 -4.32 19.43
CA HIS A 176 -4.47 -3.86 20.65
C HIS A 176 -5.47 -3.27 21.64
N GLY A 177 -6.74 -3.08 21.28
CA GLY A 177 -7.73 -2.45 22.15
C GLY A 177 -7.94 -3.12 23.51
N ALA A 178 -7.83 -4.46 23.57
CA ALA A 178 -7.91 -5.22 24.83
C ALA A 178 -6.62 -5.18 25.68
N LYS A 179 -5.50 -4.66 25.15
CA LYS A 179 -4.27 -4.49 25.94
C LYS A 179 -4.43 -3.31 26.89
N LYS A 180 -3.75 -3.37 28.03
CA LYS A 180 -3.68 -2.25 28.98
C LYS A 180 -2.65 -1.23 28.50
N TRP A 181 -3.05 0.02 28.37
CA TRP A 181 -2.15 1.14 28.09
C TRP A 181 -1.33 1.52 29.33
N ASN A 182 -1.99 1.50 30.50
CA ASN A 182 -1.39 1.71 31.81
C ASN A 182 -2.14 0.86 32.86
N ASP A 183 -1.72 0.91 34.13
CA ASP A 183 -2.34 0.12 35.22
C ASP A 183 -3.86 0.36 35.39
N LYS A 184 -4.43 1.39 34.74
CA LYS A 184 -5.81 1.85 34.95
C LYS A 184 -6.70 1.85 33.70
N LYS A 185 -6.15 1.83 32.48
CA LYS A 185 -6.92 2.00 31.24
C LYS A 185 -6.50 1.04 30.13
N PHE A 186 -7.47 0.64 29.32
CA PHE A 186 -7.26 -0.09 28.07
C PHE A 186 -6.83 0.85 26.94
N ILE A 187 -6.12 0.31 25.95
CA ILE A 187 -5.72 1.05 24.74
C ILE A 187 -6.96 1.57 24.00
N ALA A 188 -8.02 0.76 23.91
CA ALA A 188 -9.26 1.20 23.29
C ALA A 188 -9.89 2.40 24.03
N GLU A 189 -9.86 2.41 25.38
CA GLU A 189 -10.35 3.55 26.15
C GLU A 189 -9.54 4.82 25.89
N TYR A 190 -8.20 4.69 25.86
CA TYR A 190 -7.32 5.81 25.56
C TYR A 190 -7.55 6.37 24.15
N ILE A 191 -7.63 5.51 23.13
CA ILE A 191 -7.90 5.93 21.75
C ILE A 191 -9.26 6.62 21.67
N LEU A 192 -10.31 6.05 22.26
CA LEU A 192 -11.66 6.61 22.16
C LEU A 192 -11.84 7.91 22.96
N GLU A 193 -11.11 8.12 24.05
CA GLU A 193 -11.05 9.42 24.75
C GLU A 193 -10.36 10.50 23.90
N GLU A 194 -9.31 10.13 23.17
CA GLU A 194 -8.58 11.02 22.27
C GLU A 194 -9.32 11.25 20.93
N ILE A 195 -10.36 10.46 20.62
CA ILE A 195 -11.30 10.63 19.50
C ILE A 195 -12.66 11.10 20.02
N PRO A 196 -12.79 12.35 20.49
CA PRO A 196 -14.05 12.85 21.05
C PRO A 196 -15.11 13.13 19.98
N ASP A 197 -14.73 13.20 18.70
CA ASP A 197 -15.63 13.58 17.61
C ASP A 197 -15.69 12.48 16.54
N GLU A 198 -16.80 11.75 16.51
CA GLU A 198 -17.09 10.73 15.50
C GLU A 198 -17.17 11.31 14.09
N SER A 199 -17.34 12.64 13.95
CA SER A 199 -17.30 13.30 12.65
C SER A 199 -15.96 13.10 11.95
N LEU A 200 -14.88 12.85 12.69
CA LEU A 200 -13.53 12.67 12.15
C LEU A 200 -13.35 11.37 11.35
N ILE A 201 -14.36 10.50 11.31
CA ILE A 201 -14.35 9.24 10.57
C ILE A 201 -15.48 9.31 9.56
N ASP A 202 -15.13 9.16 8.29
CA ASP A 202 -16.09 9.28 7.19
C ASP A 202 -16.65 7.89 6.79
N ASN A 203 -15.91 6.81 7.08
CA ASN A 203 -16.34 5.45 6.75
C ASN A 203 -17.41 4.90 7.73
N ALA A 204 -18.60 4.66 7.20
CA ALA A 204 -19.75 4.15 7.96
C ALA A 204 -19.52 2.79 8.65
N ASP A 205 -18.74 1.89 8.03
CA ASP A 205 -18.45 0.58 8.60
C ASP A 205 -17.50 0.68 9.80
N ILE A 206 -16.57 1.65 9.76
CA ILE A 206 -15.65 1.92 10.87
C ILE A 206 -16.36 2.61 12.03
N ILE A 207 -17.30 3.52 11.74
CA ILE A 207 -18.18 4.12 12.75
C ILE A 207 -18.98 3.02 13.47
N LEU A 208 -19.55 2.05 12.72
CA LEU A 208 -20.27 0.92 13.29
C LEU A 208 -19.38 0.09 14.23
N LEU A 209 -18.15 -0.21 13.82
CA LEU A 209 -17.17 -0.93 14.64
C LEU A 209 -16.81 -0.17 15.92
N ILE A 210 -16.60 1.14 15.83
CA ILE A 210 -16.29 1.99 16.98
C ILE A 210 -17.47 2.05 17.94
N GLY A 211 -18.70 2.13 17.44
CA GLY A 211 -19.92 2.05 18.24
C GLY A 211 -19.99 0.74 19.02
N ALA A 212 -19.77 -0.40 18.36
CA ALA A 212 -19.71 -1.70 19.01
C ALA A 212 -18.60 -1.79 20.07
N PHE A 213 -17.42 -1.20 19.81
CA PHE A 213 -16.35 -1.09 20.79
C PHE A 213 -16.75 -0.27 22.02
N LYS A 214 -17.40 0.88 21.84
CA LYS A 214 -17.87 1.74 22.93
C LYS A 214 -18.89 1.01 23.82
N GLU A 215 -19.86 0.33 23.22
CA GLU A 215 -20.86 -0.48 23.95
C GLU A 215 -20.20 -1.62 24.73
N LEU A 216 -19.19 -2.25 24.14
CA LEU A 216 -18.51 -3.37 24.75
C LEU A 216 -17.58 -2.96 25.89
N LEU A 217 -16.91 -1.81 25.79
CA LEU A 217 -16.16 -1.22 26.89
C LEU A 217 -17.05 -0.80 28.06
N GLN A 218 -18.29 -0.38 27.81
CA GLN A 218 -19.23 -0.05 28.88
C GLN A 218 -19.80 -1.29 29.58
N SER A 219 -20.00 -2.38 28.83
CA SER A 219 -20.64 -3.59 29.35
C SER A 219 -19.64 -4.61 29.91
N ASN A 220 -18.59 -4.94 29.14
CA ASN A 220 -17.60 -5.94 29.53
C ASN A 220 -16.25 -5.76 28.78
N PRO A 221 -15.34 -4.89 29.26
CA PRO A 221 -14.09 -4.56 28.58
C PRO A 221 -13.19 -5.75 28.24
N GLU A 222 -13.21 -6.80 29.08
CA GLU A 222 -12.37 -7.99 28.90
C GLU A 222 -12.76 -8.84 27.69
N LEU A 223 -13.98 -8.67 27.17
CA LEU A 223 -14.46 -9.36 25.96
C LEU A 223 -14.04 -8.66 24.67
N ALA A 224 -13.39 -7.49 24.73
CA ALA A 224 -12.99 -6.66 23.57
C ALA A 224 -11.81 -7.26 22.77
N THR A 225 -11.79 -8.58 22.62
CA THR A 225 -10.72 -9.34 22.00
C THR A 225 -10.97 -9.50 20.50
N LYS A 226 -9.89 -9.71 19.74
CA LYS A 226 -9.92 -10.03 18.30
C LYS A 226 -11.02 -11.05 17.94
N ASN A 227 -11.13 -12.12 18.75
CA ASN A 227 -12.08 -13.21 18.52
C ASN A 227 -13.54 -12.78 18.63
N TYR A 228 -13.86 -11.84 19.53
CA TYR A 228 -15.23 -11.34 19.66
C TYR A 228 -15.72 -10.67 18.37
N PHE A 229 -14.86 -9.86 17.74
CA PHE A 229 -15.18 -9.16 16.50
C PHE A 229 -15.20 -10.12 15.29
N ILE A 230 -14.31 -11.12 15.25
CA ILE A 230 -14.31 -12.15 14.20
C ILE A 230 -15.59 -12.99 14.23
N TYR A 231 -16.06 -13.39 15.42
CA TYR A 231 -17.23 -14.27 15.57
C TYR A 231 -18.52 -13.51 15.92
N HIS A 232 -18.57 -12.21 15.64
CA HIS A 232 -19.71 -11.37 15.98
C HIS A 232 -20.99 -11.83 15.24
N PRO A 233 -22.17 -11.78 15.88
CA PRO A 233 -23.44 -12.17 15.23
C PRO A 233 -23.82 -11.27 14.05
N ASP A 234 -23.36 -10.02 14.04
CA ASP A 234 -23.49 -9.15 12.86
C ASP A 234 -22.46 -9.53 11.79
N THR A 235 -22.97 -10.02 10.66
CA THR A 235 -22.17 -10.44 9.51
C THR A 235 -21.31 -9.29 8.96
N LYS A 236 -21.79 -8.04 8.99
CA LYS A 236 -21.02 -6.89 8.48
C LYS A 236 -19.80 -6.58 9.34
N LEU A 237 -19.97 -6.68 10.65
CA LEU A 237 -18.90 -6.40 11.61
C LEU A 237 -17.86 -7.52 11.62
N SER A 238 -18.32 -8.78 11.46
CA SER A 238 -17.44 -9.94 11.28
C SER A 238 -16.62 -9.87 10.00
N THR A 239 -17.22 -9.54 8.84
CA THR A 239 -16.49 -9.40 7.57
C THR A 239 -15.49 -8.25 7.61
N LEU A 240 -15.87 -7.12 8.22
CA LEU A 240 -14.98 -5.98 8.42
C LEU A 240 -13.79 -6.37 9.30
N ALA A 241 -14.02 -7.00 10.46
CA ALA A 241 -12.97 -7.43 11.37
C ALA A 241 -11.99 -8.41 10.70
N VAL A 242 -12.50 -9.37 9.93
CA VAL A 242 -11.67 -10.28 9.14
C VAL A 242 -10.87 -9.51 8.09
N SER A 243 -11.46 -8.57 7.37
CA SER A 243 -10.77 -7.76 6.35
C SER A 243 -9.65 -6.89 6.94
N LEU A 244 -9.83 -6.38 8.16
CA LEU A 244 -8.86 -5.54 8.84
C LEU A 244 -7.69 -6.36 9.41
N LEU A 245 -7.97 -7.58 9.87
CA LEU A 245 -6.97 -8.50 10.44
C LEU A 245 -6.26 -9.39 9.41
N ASN A 246 -6.81 -9.53 8.21
CA ASN A 246 -6.22 -10.40 7.19
C ASN A 246 -5.05 -9.69 6.50
N PHE A 247 -3.83 -10.14 6.81
CA PHE A 247 -2.63 -9.75 6.07
C PHE A 247 -2.34 -10.82 5.02
N PRO A 248 -2.21 -10.47 3.73
CA PRO A 248 -1.90 -11.45 2.68
C PRO A 248 -0.53 -12.14 2.84
N HIS A 249 0.30 -11.70 3.79
CA HIS A 249 1.69 -12.12 3.93
C HIS A 249 2.06 -12.33 5.39
N ASP A 250 2.16 -13.60 5.80
CA ASP A 250 2.83 -14.00 7.05
C ASP A 250 4.32 -14.28 6.78
N GLN A 251 5.19 -13.82 7.67
CA GLN A 251 6.61 -14.14 7.60
C GLN A 251 6.85 -15.60 7.99
N SER A 252 7.59 -16.34 7.16
CA SER A 252 7.91 -17.74 7.46
C SER A 252 8.72 -17.87 8.76
N ASP A 253 8.45 -18.91 9.55
CA ASP A 253 9.16 -19.19 10.81
C ASP A 253 10.68 -19.36 10.60
N ARG A 254 11.08 -19.87 9.43
CA ARG A 254 12.51 -19.98 9.04
C ARG A 254 13.19 -18.62 8.85
N TRP A 255 12.46 -17.63 8.34
CA TRP A 255 12.98 -16.26 8.22
C TRP A 255 13.21 -15.65 9.61
N LYS A 256 12.27 -15.90 10.54
CA LYS A 256 12.39 -15.49 11.94
C LYS A 256 13.54 -16.16 12.68
N SER A 257 13.91 -17.40 12.35
CA SER A 257 15.01 -18.10 13.03
C SER A 257 16.38 -17.84 12.42
N GLU A 258 16.50 -17.76 11.08
CA GLU A 258 17.82 -17.73 10.41
C GLU A 258 18.25 -16.33 9.96
N PHE A 259 17.32 -15.42 9.69
CA PHE A 259 17.64 -14.09 9.12
C PHE A 259 17.33 -12.91 10.05
N SER A 260 16.54 -13.11 11.11
CA SER A 260 16.19 -12.06 12.10
C SER A 260 17.37 -11.54 12.93
N GLN A 261 18.43 -12.35 13.10
CA GLN A 261 19.63 -11.95 13.84
C GLN A 261 20.33 -10.75 13.19
N ASN A 262 20.15 -10.54 11.87
CA ASN A 262 20.65 -9.36 11.16
C ASN A 262 19.86 -8.08 11.47
N SER A 263 18.67 -8.19 12.06
CA SER A 263 17.82 -7.05 12.44
C SER A 263 18.26 -6.40 13.75
N GLY A 264 19.11 -7.08 14.52
CA GLY A 264 19.65 -6.62 15.80
C GLY A 264 18.72 -6.84 17.00
N PHE A 265 19.24 -6.54 18.19
CA PHE A 265 18.53 -6.74 19.46
C PHE A 265 17.96 -5.43 20.03
N GLN A 266 16.85 -5.55 20.75
CA GLN A 266 16.21 -4.47 21.49
C GLN A 266 17.18 -3.87 22.50
N GLN A 267 17.01 -2.58 22.80
CA GLN A 267 17.89 -1.89 23.76
C GLN A 267 17.72 -2.42 25.19
N SER A 268 16.57 -3.05 25.48
CA SER A 268 16.23 -3.70 26.76
C SER A 268 17.23 -4.79 27.14
N LEU A 269 17.75 -5.56 26.18
CA LEU A 269 18.78 -6.59 26.41
C LEU A 269 20.04 -6.00 27.05
N PHE A 270 20.46 -4.83 26.58
CA PHE A 270 21.70 -4.17 27.04
C PHE A 270 21.52 -3.39 28.34
N LYS A 271 20.27 -3.25 28.82
CA LYS A 271 19.95 -2.57 30.10
C LYS A 271 19.88 -3.55 31.28
N GLN A 272 20.00 -4.85 31.04
CA GLN A 272 19.98 -5.87 32.08
C GLN A 272 21.26 -5.91 32.92
N SER A 273 21.22 -6.65 34.03
CA SER A 273 22.42 -6.97 34.80
C SER A 273 23.39 -7.79 33.94
N TYR A 274 24.70 -7.71 34.23
CA TYR A 274 25.73 -8.43 33.48
C TYR A 274 25.51 -9.96 33.52
N GLU A 275 25.04 -10.49 34.65
CA GLU A 275 24.77 -11.93 34.81
C GLU A 275 23.59 -12.39 33.95
N ASP A 276 22.51 -11.59 33.90
CA ASP A 276 21.32 -11.87 33.09
C ASP A 276 21.62 -11.75 31.60
N PHE A 277 22.38 -10.73 31.20
CA PHE A 277 22.84 -10.58 29.82
C PHE A 277 23.67 -11.78 29.36
N MET A 278 24.64 -12.22 30.17
CA MET A 278 25.48 -13.38 29.86
C MET A 278 24.70 -14.71 29.88
N ARG A 279 23.58 -14.77 30.61
CA ARG A 279 22.65 -15.89 30.59
C ARG A 279 21.81 -15.91 29.31
N ALA A 280 21.31 -14.76 28.86
CA ALA A 280 20.55 -14.64 27.62
C ALA A 280 21.42 -14.92 26.38
N MET A 281 22.70 -14.54 26.39
CA MET A 281 23.64 -14.76 25.27
C MET A 281 24.19 -16.20 25.15
N ARG A 282 23.77 -17.12 26.02
CA ARG A 282 24.19 -18.53 25.98
C ARG A 282 23.50 -19.28 24.83
N LYS A 283 24.26 -20.16 24.15
CA LYS A 283 23.76 -20.99 23.03
C LYS A 283 22.60 -21.92 23.42
N ASP A 284 22.52 -22.29 24.69
CA ASP A 284 21.46 -23.10 25.28
C ASP A 284 20.16 -22.30 25.59
N ASN A 285 20.20 -20.97 25.52
CA ASN A 285 19.09 -20.07 25.83
C ASN A 285 18.63 -19.23 24.61
N GLU A 286 18.70 -19.80 23.40
CA GLU A 286 18.24 -19.11 22.17
C GLU A 286 16.79 -18.60 22.28
N ALA A 287 15.92 -19.30 23.02
CA ALA A 287 14.55 -18.84 23.25
C ALA A 287 14.47 -17.53 24.06
N GLU A 288 15.35 -17.35 25.04
CA GLU A 288 15.40 -16.13 25.87
C GLU A 288 16.01 -14.98 25.07
N LEU A 289 17.03 -15.27 24.25
CA LEU A 289 17.64 -14.30 23.34
C LEU A 289 16.69 -13.82 22.24
N ASN A 290 15.85 -14.73 21.71
CA ASN A 290 14.88 -14.41 20.66
C ASN A 290 13.83 -13.39 21.14
N ASN A 291 13.45 -13.41 22.43
CA ASN A 291 12.54 -12.40 23.00
C ASN A 291 13.09 -10.97 22.94
N PHE A 292 14.40 -10.81 22.74
CA PHE A 292 15.05 -9.51 22.59
C PHE A 292 15.35 -9.15 21.13
N LEU A 293 14.87 -9.91 20.15
CA LEU A 293 14.99 -9.49 18.75
C LEU A 293 14.19 -8.21 18.53
N LYS A 294 14.75 -7.24 17.79
CA LYS A 294 14.04 -5.99 17.44
C LYS A 294 12.75 -6.23 16.66
N ILE A 295 12.61 -7.40 16.05
CA ILE A 295 11.42 -7.81 15.29
C ILE A 295 10.26 -8.16 16.23
N ASP A 296 10.55 -8.66 17.43
CA ASP A 296 9.56 -9.01 18.46
C ASP A 296 9.35 -7.87 19.48
N GLU A 297 9.83 -6.66 19.17
CA GLU A 297 9.58 -5.48 19.99
C GLU A 297 8.09 -5.14 19.91
N ASP A 298 7.41 -5.12 21.06
CA ASP A 298 6.02 -4.64 21.11
C ASP A 298 6.03 -3.14 20.77
N ARG A 299 5.56 -2.81 19.56
CA ARG A 299 5.43 -1.44 19.05
C ARG A 299 4.00 -0.93 19.09
N SER A 300 3.12 -1.61 19.84
CA SER A 300 1.72 -1.19 19.98
C SER A 300 1.63 0.27 20.43
N ASP A 301 2.56 0.73 21.27
CA ASP A 301 2.64 2.12 21.72
C ASP A 301 2.91 3.11 20.59
N VAL A 302 3.89 2.80 19.74
CA VAL A 302 4.23 3.61 18.56
C VAL A 302 3.09 3.62 17.54
N GLU A 303 2.42 2.50 17.33
CA GLU A 303 1.27 2.38 16.43
C GLU A 303 0.07 3.19 16.92
N VAL A 304 -0.25 3.09 18.22
CA VAL A 304 -1.31 3.86 18.88
C VAL A 304 -1.02 5.36 18.82
N ASP A 305 0.21 5.77 19.14
CA ASP A 305 0.60 7.18 19.09
C ASP A 305 0.55 7.74 17.68
N SER A 306 0.97 6.96 16.67
CA SER A 306 0.88 7.33 15.25
C SER A 306 -0.58 7.54 14.82
N ALA A 307 -1.46 6.62 15.19
CA ALA A 307 -2.88 6.69 14.89
C ALA A 307 -3.56 7.91 15.53
N ILE A 308 -3.30 8.16 16.83
CA ILE A 308 -3.83 9.32 17.55
C ILE A 308 -3.28 10.62 16.96
N MET A 309 -1.99 10.68 16.64
CA MET A 309 -1.36 11.87 16.09
C MET A 309 -1.92 12.21 14.70
N TYR A 310 -2.23 11.21 13.89
CA TYR A 310 -2.94 11.40 12.63
C TYR A 310 -4.34 12.01 12.84
N LEU A 311 -5.13 11.49 13.78
CA LEU A 311 -6.48 12.00 14.06
C LEU A 311 -6.46 13.43 14.61
N LYS A 312 -5.50 13.76 15.47
CA LYS A 312 -5.25 15.13 15.96
C LYS A 312 -4.92 16.07 14.81
N LEU A 313 -4.06 15.64 13.88
CA LEU A 313 -3.71 16.42 12.70
C LEU A 313 -4.95 16.65 11.80
N ARG A 314 -5.77 15.63 11.59
CA ARG A 314 -7.01 15.74 10.79
C ARG A 314 -7.99 16.73 11.42
N LYS A 315 -8.17 16.68 12.74
CA LYS A 315 -9.00 17.63 13.49
C LYS A 315 -8.51 19.07 13.33
N ILE A 316 -7.21 19.31 13.50
CA ILE A 316 -6.63 20.65 13.34
C ILE A 316 -6.81 21.16 11.91
N LYS A 317 -6.66 20.30 10.89
CA LYS A 317 -6.92 20.67 9.49
C LYS A 317 -8.37 21.06 9.25
N ARG A 318 -9.33 20.32 9.81
CA ARG A 318 -10.76 20.70 9.72
C ARG A 318 -11.04 22.03 10.40
N MET A 319 -10.52 22.23 11.62
CA MET A 319 -10.65 23.51 12.33
C MET A 319 -10.01 24.69 11.57
N LEU A 320 -8.88 24.46 10.89
CA LEU A 320 -8.26 25.48 10.03
C LEU A 320 -9.15 25.85 8.84
N LEU A 321 -9.78 24.86 8.19
CA LEU A 321 -10.70 25.07 7.08
C LEU A 321 -11.97 25.82 7.53
N GLU A 322 -12.54 25.43 8.67
CA GLU A 322 -13.70 26.12 9.25
C GLU A 322 -13.36 27.57 9.59
N ASN A 323 -12.24 27.80 10.28
CA ASN A 323 -11.77 29.14 10.62
C ASN A 323 -11.43 29.97 9.38
N GLN A 324 -10.95 29.36 8.30
CA GLN A 324 -10.73 30.03 7.02
C GLN A 324 -12.05 30.42 6.35
N ALA A 325 -13.05 29.53 6.36
CA ALA A 325 -14.38 29.84 5.84
C ALA A 325 -15.08 30.95 6.65
N ASP A 326 -14.84 31.00 7.96
CA ASP A 326 -15.34 32.09 8.80
C ASP A 326 -14.61 33.41 8.52
N LEU A 327 -13.29 33.41 8.28
CA LEU A 327 -12.56 34.62 7.87
C LEU A 327 -13.08 35.23 6.55
N GLU A 328 -13.70 34.45 5.67
CA GLU A 328 -14.30 34.94 4.42
C GLU A 328 -15.67 35.63 4.62
N ARG A 329 -16.29 35.47 5.79
CA ARG A 329 -17.57 36.10 6.12
C ARG A 329 -17.35 37.48 6.76
N PRO A 330 -18.32 38.40 6.66
CA PRO A 330 -18.22 39.71 7.31
C PRO A 330 -18.27 39.56 8.84
N HIS A 331 -17.26 40.08 9.52
CA HIS A 331 -17.07 40.00 10.97
C HIS A 331 -16.72 41.38 11.55
N THR A 332 -16.94 41.57 12.85
CA THR A 332 -16.46 42.76 13.57
C THR A 332 -14.94 42.74 13.72
N THR A 333 -14.33 43.89 14.00
CA THR A 333 -12.87 44.00 14.18
C THR A 333 -12.34 43.12 15.31
N GLU A 334 -13.12 42.96 16.39
CA GLU A 334 -12.76 42.09 17.52
C GLU A 334 -12.83 40.61 17.15
N GLU A 335 -13.87 40.20 16.42
CA GLU A 335 -14.02 38.82 15.92
C GLU A 335 -12.93 38.46 14.92
N LEU A 336 -12.58 39.37 13.99
CA LEU A 336 -11.48 39.16 13.04
C LEU A 336 -10.14 38.96 13.76
N TYR A 337 -9.88 39.72 14.83
CA TYR A 337 -8.69 39.54 15.63
C TYR A 337 -8.63 38.17 16.30
N MET A 338 -9.75 37.69 16.85
CA MET A 338 -9.86 36.36 17.45
C MET A 338 -9.69 35.24 16.42
N LEU A 339 -10.30 35.36 15.23
CA LEU A 339 -10.15 34.38 14.15
C LEU A 339 -8.70 34.29 13.66
N HIS A 340 -8.01 35.43 13.54
CA HIS A 340 -6.58 35.46 13.19
C HIS A 340 -5.69 34.82 14.27
N GLN A 341 -5.93 35.13 15.56
CA GLN A 341 -5.20 34.48 16.66
C GLN A 341 -5.45 32.97 16.70
N THR A 342 -6.69 32.55 16.46
CA THR A 342 -7.07 31.14 16.40
C THR A 342 -6.37 30.44 15.23
N HIS A 343 -6.31 31.08 14.06
CA HIS A 343 -5.60 30.56 12.89
C HIS A 343 -4.10 30.35 13.16
N GLU A 344 -3.45 31.37 13.73
CA GLU A 344 -2.03 31.31 14.12
C GLU A 344 -1.75 30.20 15.12
N HIS A 345 -2.64 30.02 16.10
CA HIS A 345 -2.50 28.97 17.10
C HIS A 345 -2.67 27.57 16.50
N LEU A 346 -3.71 27.37 15.67
CA LEU A 346 -3.95 26.11 14.96
C LEU A 346 -2.78 25.76 14.03
N LYS A 347 -2.21 26.74 13.32
CA LYS A 347 -1.02 26.54 12.48
C LYS A 347 0.21 26.13 13.27
N LYS A 348 0.43 26.70 14.45
CA LYS A 348 1.54 26.28 15.34
C LYS A 348 1.38 24.83 15.80
N MET A 349 0.17 24.43 16.19
CA MET A 349 -0.12 23.04 16.57
C MET A 349 0.04 22.07 15.40
N GLU A 350 -0.38 22.43 14.19
CA GLU A 350 -0.14 21.63 12.98
C GLU A 350 1.37 21.37 12.76
N ILE A 351 2.18 22.43 12.86
CA ILE A 351 3.64 22.35 12.67
C ILE A 351 4.29 21.47 13.75
N GLU A 352 3.87 21.61 15.01
CA GLU A 352 4.40 20.83 16.12
C GLU A 352 4.11 19.33 15.96
N LEU A 353 2.87 18.97 15.62
CA LEU A 353 2.48 17.57 15.37
C LEU A 353 3.22 16.99 14.16
N THR A 354 3.33 17.74 13.07
CA THR A 354 4.03 17.29 11.86
C THR A 354 5.52 17.06 12.12
N ARG A 355 6.13 17.89 12.97
CA ARG A 355 7.53 17.73 13.42
C ARG A 355 7.72 16.47 14.26
N ASN A 356 6.78 16.15 15.14
CA ASN A 356 6.82 14.94 15.95
C ASN A 356 6.62 13.66 15.11
N MET A 357 5.88 13.74 14.00
CA MET A 357 5.74 12.65 13.02
C MET A 357 6.98 12.42 12.14
N GLY A 358 8.02 13.26 12.24
CA GLY A 358 9.22 13.16 11.40
C GLY A 358 9.02 13.62 9.96
N ALA A 359 7.86 14.21 9.62
CA ALA A 359 7.61 14.81 8.32
C ALA A 359 8.25 16.19 8.27
N VAL A 360 9.37 16.32 7.55
CA VAL A 360 9.98 17.62 7.27
C VAL A 360 9.05 18.38 6.33
N VAL A 361 8.37 19.40 6.86
CA VAL A 361 7.67 20.39 6.03
C VAL A 361 8.73 21.10 5.19
N ILE A 362 8.85 20.73 3.92
CA ILE A 362 9.69 21.46 2.97
C ILE A 362 9.03 22.84 2.79
N LYS A 363 9.82 23.87 3.13
CA LYS A 363 9.42 25.27 3.17
C LYS A 363 9.13 25.84 1.79
#